data_AF-A0A2E5TRK8-F1
#
_entry.id   AF-A0A2E5TRK8-F1
#
_cell.length_a   1.000
_cell.length_b   1.000
_cell.length_c   1.000
_cell.angle_alpha   90.00
_cell.angle_beta   90.00
_cell.angle_gamma   90.00
#
_symmetry.space_group_name_H-M   'P 1'
#
loop_
_entity.id
_entity.type
_entity.pdbx_description
1 polymer ?
#
loop_
_entity_poly.entity_id
_entity_poly.type
_entity_poly.pdbx_seq_one_letter_code
_entity_poly.pdbx_strand_id
1 'polypeptide(L)' 'MKKFKQKTKKAAKKRFTLTASGKVKRYKTGRRHLLEHKSSGLIRSKRFKTGVSSSDIKKIKALLPGIRIKE' A
#
# COMPACT_ATOMS: atom_id res chain seq x y z
N MET A 1 -9.25 31.10 -17.02
CA MET A 1 -8.25 30.78 -15.97
C MET A 1 -8.15 29.26 -15.77
N LYS A 2 -6.95 28.70 -15.61
CA LYS A 2 -6.74 27.24 -15.52
C LYS A 2 -7.06 26.73 -14.12
N LYS A 3 -8.06 25.85 -13.97
CA LYS A 3 -8.40 25.21 -12.68
C LYS A 3 -7.34 24.19 -12.29
N PHE A 4 -6.66 24.38 -11.18
CA PHE A 4 -5.74 23.38 -10.62
C PHE A 4 -6.54 22.18 -10.08
N LYS A 5 -6.26 20.99 -10.62
CA LYS A 5 -6.85 19.72 -10.19
C LYS A 5 -5.82 18.95 -9.38
N GLN A 6 -6.21 18.39 -8.24
CA GLN A 6 -5.35 17.47 -7.50
C GLN A 6 -5.01 16.25 -8.36
N LYS A 7 -3.72 15.93 -8.44
CA LYS A 7 -3.22 14.78 -9.20
C LYS A 7 -2.95 13.60 -8.27
N THR A 8 -3.21 12.40 -8.77
CA THR A 8 -2.85 11.17 -8.05
C THR A 8 -1.34 10.99 -8.03
N LYS A 9 -0.76 10.74 -6.84
CA LYS A 9 0.66 10.40 -6.72
C LYS A 9 0.89 9.00 -7.30
N LYS A 10 1.45 8.94 -8.52
CA LYS A 10 1.64 7.67 -9.25
C LYS A 10 2.49 6.66 -8.47
N ALA A 11 3.45 7.12 -7.68
CA ALA A 11 4.26 6.27 -6.81
C ALA A 11 3.41 5.54 -5.74
N ALA A 12 2.41 6.21 -5.17
CA ALA A 12 1.48 5.60 -4.22
C ALA A 12 0.55 4.60 -4.92
N LYS A 13 0.03 4.96 -6.11
CA LYS A 13 -0.85 4.08 -6.91
C LYS A 13 -0.19 2.74 -7.27
N LYS A 14 1.13 2.74 -7.51
CA LYS A 14 1.89 1.51 -7.82
C LYS A 14 2.10 0.60 -6.59
N ARG A 15 2.02 1.14 -5.37
CA ARG A 15 2.38 0.43 -4.13
C ARG A 15 1.18 -0.06 -3.32
N PHE A 16 0.07 0.67 -3.37
CA PHE A 16 -1.15 0.36 -2.62
C PHE A 16 -2.24 -0.15 -3.55
N THR A 17 -2.88 -1.25 -3.16
CA THR A 17 -4.00 -1.84 -3.89
C THR A 17 -5.22 -1.91 -2.98
N LEU A 18 -6.42 -1.79 -3.54
CA LEU A 18 -7.67 -1.83 -2.76
C LEU A 18 -8.34 -3.19 -2.89
N THR A 19 -9.04 -3.59 -1.84
CA THR A 19 -10.03 -4.65 -1.92
C THR A 19 -11.37 -4.11 -2.40
N ALA A 20 -12.25 -5.00 -2.87
CA ALA A 20 -13.65 -4.65 -3.17
C ALA A 20 -14.36 -4.00 -1.97
N SER A 21 -14.01 -4.40 -0.75
CA SER A 21 -14.53 -3.82 0.50
C SER A 21 -13.92 -2.47 0.92
N GLY A 22 -13.00 -1.90 0.13
CA GLY A 22 -12.40 -0.59 0.39
C GLY A 22 -11.20 -0.57 1.34
N LYS A 23 -10.67 -1.74 1.75
CA LYS A 23 -9.46 -1.84 2.58
C LYS A 23 -8.20 -1.68 1.73
N VAL A 24 -7.20 -0.99 2.26
CA VAL A 24 -5.90 -0.82 1.59
C VAL A 24 -4.95 -1.96 1.92
N LYS A 25 -4.38 -2.58 0.89
CA LYS A 25 -3.37 -3.63 0.96
C LYS A 25 -2.02 -3.15 0.44
N ARG A 26 -0.95 -3.66 1.05
CA ARG A 26 0.44 -3.46 0.64
C ARG A 26 1.23 -4.77 0.66
N TYR A 27 2.34 -4.82 -0.07
CA TYR A 27 3.32 -5.89 0.10
C TYR A 27 4.19 -5.65 1.35
N LYS A 28 4.59 -6.74 2.01
CA LYS A 28 5.58 -6.70 3.10
C LYS A 28 6.98 -6.46 2.52
N THR A 29 7.84 -5.83 3.29
CA THR A 29 9.20 -5.45 2.87
C THR A 29 10.22 -6.54 3.18
N GLY A 30 11.41 -6.46 2.56
CA GLY A 30 12.57 -7.27 2.95
C GLY A 30 12.55 -8.72 2.47
N ARG A 31 11.96 -9.01 1.31
CA ARG A 31 11.95 -10.33 0.64
C ARG A 31 12.81 -10.38 -0.65
N ARG A 32 13.54 -9.32 -0.99
CA ARG A 32 14.29 -9.25 -2.26
C ARG A 32 15.74 -9.73 -2.17
N HIS A 33 16.39 -9.53 -1.03
CA HIS A 33 17.81 -9.86 -0.81
C HIS A 33 18.02 -10.35 0.63
N LEU A 34 19.19 -10.95 0.90
CA LEU A 34 19.57 -11.54 2.18
C LEU A 34 18.53 -12.58 2.64
N LEU A 35 18.24 -13.54 1.76
CA LEU A 35 17.27 -14.61 2.05
C LEU A 35 17.91 -15.79 2.79
N GLU A 36 19.21 -16.01 2.60
CA GLU A 36 19.98 -17.09 3.24
C GLU A 36 19.90 -17.03 4.77
N HIS A 37 19.99 -15.82 5.35
CA HIS A 37 19.90 -15.63 6.81
C HIS A 37 18.48 -15.59 7.37
N LYS A 38 17.45 -15.76 6.52
CA LYS A 38 16.04 -15.65 6.93
C LYS A 38 15.42 -17.03 6.96
N SER A 39 14.71 -17.34 8.04
CA SER A 39 13.95 -18.59 8.12
C SER A 39 12.91 -18.68 6.99
N SER A 40 12.69 -19.90 6.51
CA SER A 40 11.71 -20.19 5.45
C SER A 40 10.29 -19.73 5.83
N GLY A 41 9.91 -19.86 7.11
CA GLY A 41 8.65 -19.37 7.65
C GLY A 41 8.50 -17.85 7.55
N LEU A 42 9.56 -17.09 7.84
CA LEU A 42 9.55 -15.63 7.73
C LEU A 42 9.43 -15.19 6.26
N ILE A 43 10.15 -15.85 5.35
CA ILE A 43 10.06 -15.59 3.90
C ILE A 43 8.64 -15.85 3.40
N ARG A 44 8.00 -16.94 3.84
CA ARG A 44 6.61 -17.30 3.52
C ARG A 44 5.64 -16.24 4.01
N SER A 45 5.76 -15.80 5.26
CA SER A 45 4.92 -14.73 5.82
C SER A 45 5.04 -13.42 5.03
N LYS A 46 6.24 -13.08 4.52
CA LYS A 46 6.49 -11.88 3.70
C LYS A 46 5.94 -11.96 2.28
N ARG A 47 5.55 -13.13 1.77
CA ARG A 47 4.96 -13.29 0.43
C ARG A 47 3.58 -12.64 0.32
N PHE A 48 2.79 -12.69 1.38
CA PHE A 48 1.40 -12.27 1.35
C PHE A 48 1.25 -10.76 1.53
N LYS A 49 0.28 -10.19 0.80
CA LYS A 49 -0.15 -8.81 1.01
C LYS A 49 -0.81 -8.68 2.38
N THR A 50 -0.55 -7.59 3.06
CA THR A 50 -1.11 -7.29 4.37
C THR A 50 -1.85 -5.95 4.36
N GLY A 51 -2.72 -5.75 5.34
CA GLY A 51 -3.40 -4.47 5.55
C GLY A 51 -2.41 -3.37 5.91
N VAL A 52 -2.80 -2.13 5.61
CA VAL A 52 -2.11 -0.95 6.13
C VAL A 52 -2.61 -0.66 7.55
N SER A 53 -1.73 -0.11 8.40
CA SER A 53 -2.12 0.35 9.74
C SER A 53 -3.13 1.49 9.66
N SER A 54 -4.05 1.57 10.62
CA SER A 54 -5.08 2.61 10.69
C SER A 54 -4.50 4.03 10.65
N SER A 55 -3.35 4.25 11.30
CA SER A 55 -2.68 5.55 11.36
C SER A 55 -2.24 6.08 9.99
N ASP A 56 -1.92 5.20 9.03
CA ASP A 56 -1.42 5.59 7.71
C ASP A 56 -2.55 5.80 6.69
N ILE A 57 -3.78 5.38 7.00
CA ILE A 57 -4.92 5.44 6.08
C ILE A 57 -5.21 6.89 5.66
N LYS A 58 -5.20 7.82 6.63
CA LYS A 58 -5.43 9.26 6.36
C LYS A 58 -4.43 9.83 5.36
N LYS A 59 -3.15 9.46 5.50
CA LYS A 59 -2.08 9.90 4.58
C LYS A 59 -2.29 9.31 3.18
N ILE A 60 -2.66 8.04 3.07
CA ILE A 60 -2.88 7.38 1.77
C ILE A 60 -4.07 7.99 1.03
N LYS A 61 -5.15 8.33 1.76
CA LYS A 61 -6.33 9.00 1.19
C LYS A 61 -5.98 10.34 0.55
N ALA A 62 -5.12 11.14 1.19
CA ALA A 62 -4.63 12.40 0.63
C ALA A 62 -3.77 12.20 -0.64
N LEU A 63 -2.99 11.11 -0.71
CA LEU A 63 -2.12 10.82 -1.86
C LEU A 63 -2.86 10.28 -3.10
N LEU A 64 -4.03 9.67 -2.88
CA LEU A 64 -4.85 9.01 -3.90
C LEU A 64 -6.24 9.66 -3.97
N PRO A 65 -6.34 10.91 -4.43
CA PRO A 65 -7.63 11.56 -4.66
C PRO A 65 -8.43 10.77 -5.70
N GLY A 66 -9.73 10.56 -5.42
CA GLY A 66 -10.67 9.85 -6.29
C GLY A 66 -10.96 8.38 -5.93
N ILE A 67 -10.42 7.89 -4.81
CA ILE A 67 -10.63 6.52 -4.33
C ILE A 67 -11.38 6.52 -3.00
N ARG A 68 -12.42 5.67 -2.86
CA ARG A 68 -13.10 5.43 -1.57
C ARG A 68 -12.33 4.40 -0.75
N ILE A 69 -11.61 4.89 0.27
CA ILE A 69 -10.94 4.05 1.27
C ILE A 69 -11.81 4.00 2.52
N LYS A 70 -12.05 2.78 3.02
CA LYS A 70 -12.73 2.54 4.30
C LYS A 70 -11.69 2.56 5.42
N GLU A 71 -11.97 3.33 6.47
CA GLU A 71 -11.13 3.41 7.69
C GLU A 71 -11.21 2.11 8.49
#